data_AF-A0A832GXV7-F1
#
_entry.id   AF-A0A832GXV7-F1
#
_cell.length_a   1.000
_cell.length_b   1.000
_cell.length_c   1.000
_cell.angle_alpha   90.00
_cell.angle_beta   90.00
_cell.angle_gamma   90.00
#
_symmetry.space_group_name_H-M   'P 1'
#
loop_
_entity.id
_entity.type
_entity.pdbx_description
1 polymer ?
#
loop_
_entity_poly.entity_id
_entity_poly.type
_entity_poly.pdbx_seq_one_letter_code
_entity_poly.pdbx_strand_id
1 'polypeptide(L)'
;MLAIGDRAVVVGLPGEFFVELGLRSKRESPFKHTFVCELANDYIGYVPYVPTLRAFKEEGSLETSGSYETTIGPNVLASEAGDIVVETAIKILKKLYEKVSSN
;
A
#
# COMPACT_ATOMS: atom_id res chain seq x y z
N MET A 1 8.96 5.01 -7.18
CA MET A 1 9.67 5.38 -5.94
C MET A 1 10.73 6.42 -6.28
N LEU A 2 10.87 7.44 -5.45
CA LEU A 2 11.90 8.48 -5.62
C LEU A 2 12.76 8.54 -4.35
N ALA A 3 14.04 8.17 -4.47
CA ALA A 3 15.00 8.29 -3.37
C ALA A 3 15.65 9.68 -3.37
N ILE A 4 15.88 10.20 -2.18
CA ILE A 4 16.59 11.45 -1.92
C ILE A 4 17.83 11.07 -1.10
N GLY A 5 18.91 10.76 -1.82
CA GLY A 5 20.10 10.11 -1.25
C GLY A 5 19.77 8.76 -0.62
N ASP A 6 20.56 8.38 0.39
CA ASP A 6 20.37 7.17 1.20
C ASP A 6 19.44 7.38 2.41
N ARG A 7 18.99 8.62 2.67
CA ARG A 7 18.26 8.96 3.91
C ARG A 7 16.76 8.92 3.76
N ALA A 8 16.22 9.33 2.61
CA ALA A 8 14.79 9.54 2.43
C ALA A 8 14.26 8.95 1.13
N VAL A 9 13.00 8.54 1.14
CA VAL A 9 12.31 8.00 -0.03
C VAL A 9 10.83 8.37 -0.04
N VAL A 10 10.32 8.64 -1.24
CA VAL A 10 8.90 8.80 -1.53
C VAL A 10 8.38 7.52 -2.20
N VAL A 11 7.42 6.89 -1.52
CA VAL A 11 6.70 5.69 -1.95
C VAL A 11 5.42 6.12 -2.65
N GLY A 12 5.37 6.01 -3.98
CA GLY A 12 4.17 6.29 -4.74
C GLY A 12 3.32 5.03 -4.88
N LEU A 13 2.08 5.07 -4.39
CA LEU A 13 1.10 3.99 -4.50
C LEU A 13 -0.07 4.44 -5.40
N PRO A 14 -0.46 3.63 -6.40
CA PRO A 14 -1.59 3.95 -7.27
C PRO A 14 -2.89 3.52 -6.58
N GLY A 15 -3.75 4.48 -6.21
CA GLY A 15 -4.99 4.22 -5.48
C GLY A 15 -4.96 4.65 -4.01
N GLU A 16 -6.08 4.38 -3.33
CA GLU A 16 -6.31 4.69 -1.91
C GLU A 16 -6.09 3.44 -1.06
N PHE A 17 -5.16 3.51 -0.12
CA PHE A 17 -4.74 2.36 0.67
C PHE A 17 -5.18 2.50 2.13
N PHE A 18 -5.43 1.37 2.76
CA PHE A 18 -5.62 1.35 4.21
C PHE A 18 -4.35 1.77 4.94
N VAL A 19 -4.50 2.47 6.07
CA VAL A 19 -3.39 3.05 6.85
C VAL A 19 -2.36 1.99 7.23
N GLU A 20 -2.80 0.77 7.53
CA GLU A 20 -1.96 -0.38 7.89
C GLU A 20 -0.96 -0.73 6.79
N LEU A 21 -1.37 -0.66 5.53
CA LEU A 21 -0.52 -0.93 4.36
C LEU A 21 0.55 0.14 4.18
N GLY A 22 0.16 1.41 4.37
CA GLY A 22 1.09 2.54 4.39
C GLY A 22 2.10 2.41 5.55
N LEU A 23 1.64 2.06 6.75
CA LEU A 23 2.51 1.84 7.91
C LEU A 23 3.44 0.64 7.75
N ARG A 24 2.99 -0.44 7.10
CA ARG A 24 3.82 -1.60 6.76
C ARG A 24 4.96 -1.18 5.85
N SER A 25 4.66 -0.42 4.79
CA SER A 25 5.66 0.12 3.87
C SER A 25 6.72 0.98 4.59
N LYS A 26 6.29 1.81 5.55
CA LYS A 26 7.21 2.62 6.37
C LYS A 26 8.08 1.78 7.29
N ARG A 27 7.51 0.76 7.94
CA ARG A 27 8.20 -0.11 8.91
C ARG A 27 9.25 -1.00 8.25
N GLU A 28 8.96 -1.49 7.05
CA GLU A 28 9.83 -2.41 6.32
C GLU A 28 10.81 -1.71 5.36
N SER A 29 10.73 -0.38 5.26
CA SER A 29 11.64 0.41 4.44
C SER A 29 13.03 0.51 5.08
N PRO A 30 14.11 0.32 4.30
CA PRO A 30 15.48 0.56 4.78
C PRO A 30 15.84 2.05 4.92
N PHE A 31 15.06 2.96 4.32
CA PHE A 31 15.30 4.39 4.41
C PHE A 31 14.86 4.95 5.75
N LYS A 32 15.68 5.82 6.35
CA LYS A 32 15.36 6.50 7.62
C LYS A 32 14.06 7.28 7.56
N HIS A 33 13.78 7.94 6.43
CA HIS A 33 12.57 8.71 6.22
C HIS A 33 11.79 8.14 5.04
N THR A 34 10.61 7.59 5.31
CA THR A 34 9.74 6.99 4.29
C THR A 34 8.41 7.73 4.24
N PHE A 35 8.15 8.40 3.12
CA PHE A 35 6.91 9.13 2.86
C PHE A 35 6.04 8.32 1.91
N VAL A 36 4.82 8.00 2.32
CA VAL A 36 3.84 7.30 1.48
C VAL A 36 2.97 8.35 0.83
N CYS A 37 2.88 8.30 -0.50
CA CYS A 37 2.08 9.18 -1.34
C CYS A 37 1.11 8.29 -2.14
N GLU A 38 -0.16 8.35 -1.75
CA GLU A 38 -1.26 7.67 -2.44
C GLU A 38 -1.73 8.48 -3.65
N LEU A 39 -2.55 7.88 -4.51
CA LEU A 39 -2.99 8.48 -5.79
C LEU A 39 -1.81 8.92 -6.69
N ALA A 40 -0.67 8.25 -6.57
CA ALA A 40 0.53 8.59 -7.31
C ALA A 40 0.57 7.81 -8.63
N ASN A 41 0.71 8.54 -9.73
CA ASN A 41 0.76 8.06 -11.13
C ASN A 41 -0.56 7.49 -11.68
N ASP A 42 -1.47 6.99 -10.84
CA ASP A 42 -2.77 6.48 -11.26
C ASP A 42 -3.79 6.46 -10.11
N TYR A 43 -5.07 6.25 -10.44
CA TYR A 43 -6.17 6.05 -9.51
C TYR A 43 -6.93 4.76 -9.85
N ILE A 44 -6.72 3.72 -9.02
CA ILE A 44 -7.36 2.41 -9.19
C ILE A 44 -8.50 2.18 -8.18
N GLY A 45 -8.99 3.23 -7.54
CA GLY A 45 -9.97 3.14 -6.45
C GLY A 45 -9.34 2.71 -5.12
N TYR A 46 -10.18 2.17 -4.24
CA TYR A 46 -9.74 1.59 -2.97
C TYR A 46 -9.06 0.25 -3.17
N VAL A 47 -7.91 0.08 -2.52
CA VAL A 47 -7.10 -1.13 -2.64
C VAL A 47 -7.30 -2.01 -1.40
N PRO A 48 -8.01 -3.15 -1.52
CA PRO A 48 -8.25 -4.07 -0.40
C PRO A 48 -7.01 -4.90 -0.07
N TYR A 49 -6.90 -5.41 1.16
CA TYR A 49 -5.85 -6.37 1.56
C TYR A 49 -6.41 -7.48 2.48
N VAL A 50 -5.68 -8.57 2.68
CA VAL A 50 -6.18 -9.78 3.37
C VAL A 50 -6.65 -9.50 4.81
N PRO A 51 -5.96 -8.69 5.63
CA PRO A 51 -6.46 -8.25 6.93
C PRO A 51 -7.78 -7.47 6.89
N THR A 52 -8.14 -6.81 5.79
CA THR A 52 -9.48 -6.23 5.59
C THR A 52 -10.56 -7.31 5.54
N LEU A 53 -10.23 -8.57 5.24
CA LEU A 53 -11.23 -9.65 5.33
C LEU A 53 -11.78 -9.84 6.75
N ARG A 54 -11.08 -9.37 7.80
CA ARG A 54 -11.69 -9.24 9.14
C ARG A 54 -12.74 -8.13 9.15
N ALA A 55 -12.47 -6.97 8.56
CA ALA A 55 -13.47 -5.91 8.40
C ALA A 55 -14.67 -6.36 7.52
N PHE A 56 -14.43 -7.15 6.46
CA PHE A 56 -15.49 -7.80 5.67
C PHE A 56 -16.22 -8.94 6.38
N LYS A 57 -15.70 -9.47 7.50
CA LYS A 57 -16.29 -10.59 8.26
C LYS A 57 -16.92 -10.16 9.59
N GLU A 58 -16.41 -9.08 10.20
CA GLU A 58 -16.91 -8.54 11.47
C GLU A 58 -18.21 -7.75 11.28
N GLU A 59 -18.45 -7.22 10.09
CA GLU A 59 -19.77 -6.83 9.59
C GLU A 59 -20.21 -7.91 8.59
N GLY A 60 -21.51 -8.19 8.40
CA GLY A 60 -22.09 -9.42 7.77
C GLY A 60 -21.66 -9.91 6.37
N SER A 61 -22.59 -10.36 5.52
CA SER A 61 -22.29 -10.99 4.22
C SER A 61 -21.74 -9.98 3.21
N LEU A 62 -21.01 -10.47 2.19
CA LEU A 62 -20.32 -9.74 1.10
C LEU A 62 -21.10 -8.60 0.42
N GLU A 63 -22.42 -8.54 0.58
CA GLU A 63 -23.31 -7.53 0.00
C GLU A 63 -23.79 -6.48 1.02
N THR A 64 -23.43 -6.61 2.31
CA THR A 64 -23.95 -5.78 3.41
C THR A 64 -22.94 -5.57 4.54
N SER A 65 -21.65 -5.77 4.28
CA SER A 65 -20.58 -5.67 5.26
C SER A 65 -19.40 -4.86 4.76
N GLY A 66 -19.39 -3.58 5.12
CA GLY A 66 -18.29 -2.75 4.76
C GLY A 66 -18.59 -1.26 4.87
N SER A 67 -17.59 -0.52 5.33
CA SER A 67 -17.52 0.93 5.09
C SER A 67 -17.41 1.22 3.57
N TYR A 68 -17.44 2.49 3.18
CA TYR A 68 -17.43 2.90 1.77
C TYR A 68 -16.28 2.25 0.97
N GLU A 69 -15.13 2.10 1.61
CA GLU A 69 -13.87 1.59 1.08
C GLU A 69 -13.90 0.08 0.72
N THR A 70 -14.81 -0.67 1.33
CA THR A 70 -14.95 -2.13 1.15
C THR A 70 -16.21 -2.52 0.38
N THR A 71 -17.11 -1.58 0.10
CA THR A 71 -18.33 -1.86 -0.68
C THR A 71 -18.00 -2.18 -2.14
N ILE A 72 -18.70 -3.16 -2.72
CA ILE A 72 -18.59 -3.50 -4.15
C ILE A 72 -18.99 -2.29 -5.00
N GLY A 73 -18.09 -1.80 -5.85
CA GLY A 73 -18.26 -0.58 -6.65
C GLY A 73 -17.04 0.35 -6.54
N PRO A 74 -16.85 1.04 -5.40
CA PRO A 74 -15.61 1.75 -5.10
C PRO A 74 -14.38 0.81 -4.95
N ASN A 75 -14.63 -0.48 -4.71
CA ASN A 75 -13.64 -1.54 -4.74
C ASN A 75 -13.91 -2.51 -5.91
N VAL A 76 -12.92 -2.72 -6.77
CA VAL A 76 -12.98 -3.62 -7.94
C VAL A 76 -11.83 -4.63 -8.00
N LEU A 77 -11.00 -4.66 -6.95
CA LEU A 77 -9.74 -5.40 -6.93
C LEU A 77 -9.86 -6.68 -6.10
N ALA A 78 -9.01 -7.66 -6.40
CA ALA A 78 -8.90 -8.88 -5.60
C ALA A 78 -8.49 -8.56 -4.16
N SER A 79 -8.97 -9.33 -3.19
CA SER A 79 -8.73 -9.12 -1.75
C SER A 79 -7.26 -9.05 -1.37
N GLU A 80 -6.36 -9.66 -2.15
CA GLU A 80 -4.92 -9.70 -1.91
C GLU A 80 -4.18 -8.52 -2.57
N ALA A 81 -4.87 -7.66 -3.34
CA ALA A 81 -4.23 -6.64 -4.18
C ALA A 81 -3.33 -5.70 -3.37
N GLY A 82 -3.78 -5.24 -2.21
CA GLY A 82 -3.03 -4.35 -1.34
C GLY A 82 -1.77 -4.99 -0.77
N ASP A 83 -1.85 -6.27 -0.38
CA ASP A 83 -0.67 -7.02 0.05
C ASP A 83 0.34 -7.18 -1.08
N ILE A 84 -0.13 -7.52 -2.29
CA ILE A 84 0.73 -7.65 -3.48
C ILE A 84 1.43 -6.33 -3.80
N VAL A 85 0.71 -5.21 -3.77
CA VAL A 85 1.27 -3.89 -4.06
C VAL A 85 2.30 -3.50 -3.01
N VAL A 86 1.99 -3.64 -1.71
CA VAL A 86 2.92 -3.29 -0.64
C VAL A 86 4.16 -4.16 -0.62
N GLU A 87 4.02 -5.48 -0.82
CA GLU A 87 5.17 -6.37 -0.93
C GLU A 87 6.08 -6.01 -2.10
N THR A 88 5.48 -5.64 -3.23
CA THR A 88 6.22 -5.19 -4.40
C THR A 88 6.92 -3.86 -4.11
N ALA A 89 6.25 -2.92 -3.45
CA ALA A 89 6.82 -1.66 -3.03
C ALA A 89 8.04 -1.86 -2.12
N ILE A 90 7.95 -2.74 -1.13
CA ILE A 90 9.05 -3.07 -0.20
C ILE A 90 10.23 -3.69 -0.95
N LYS A 91 9.99 -4.61 -1.89
CA LYS A 91 11.04 -5.20 -2.74
C LYS A 91 11.77 -4.12 -3.55
N ILE A 92 11.03 -3.16 -4.12
CA ILE A 92 11.62 -2.04 -4.87
C ILE A 92 12.42 -1.13 -3.93
N LEU A 93 11.92 -0.84 -2.73
CA LEU A 93 12.63 -0.01 -1.75
C LEU A 93 13.98 -0.59 -1.35
N LYS A 94 14.04 -1.90 -1.09
CA LYS A 94 15.29 -2.60 -0.76
C LYS A 94 16.31 -2.50 -1.90
N LYS A 95 15.88 -2.81 -3.13
CA LYS A 95 16.74 -2.68 -4.34
C LYS A 95 17.21 -1.24 -4.56
N LEU A 96 16.33 -0.26 -4.36
CA LEU A 96 16.66 1.15 -4.55
C LEU A 96 17.67 1.61 -3.50
N TYR A 97 17.50 1.20 -2.24
CA TYR A 97 18.43 1.51 -1.16
C TYR A 97 19.82 0.96 -1.43
N GLU A 98 19.94 -0.33 -1.80
CA GLU A 98 21.21 -0.94 -2.18
C GLU A 98 21.93 -0.15 -3.28
N LYS A 99 21.17 0.29 -4.30
CA LYS A 99 21.73 1.09 -5.40
C LYS A 99 22.22 2.46 -4.97
N VAL A 100 21.50 3.17 -4.08
CA VAL A 100 21.88 4.53 -3.67
C VAL A 100 22.92 4.55 -2.55
N SER A 101 22.98 3.52 -1.71
CA SER A 101 23.98 3.39 -0.64
C SER A 101 25.33 2.86 -1.13
N SER A 102 25.39 2.34 -2.35
CA SER A 102 26.65 1.89 -2.98
C SER A 102 27.37 2.99 -3.77
N ASN A 103 26.80 4.20 -3.83
CA ASN A 103 27.40 5.40 -4.42
C ASN A 103 27.91 6.33 -3.32
#